data_AF-A0AAV5QCI5-F1
#
_entry.id   AF-A0AAV5QCI5-F1
#
_cell.length_a   1.000
_cell.length_b   1.000
_cell.length_c   1.000
_cell.angle_alpha   90.00
_cell.angle_beta   90.00
_cell.angle_gamma   90.00
#
_symmetry.space_group_name_H-M   'P 1'
#
loop_
_entity.id
_entity.type
_entity.pdbx_description
1 polymer ?
#
loop_
_entity_poly.entity_id
_entity_poly.type
_entity_poly.pdbx_seq_one_letter_code
_entity_poly.pdbx_strand_id
1 'polypeptide(L)'
;MEISRAEAQTTNEDVELDLPDDLFTNDVGVAAPGDKRRVSILDYDQRLTKNISDLSARRYRGEDARLKLRKGMAALDSDNTTLNRIEQTLREMNSKLETLNTKVETLDTKVETLDTKVETLNTKLETLNTDVSAMRTEMQLHFGISENIRRRKANLEQLELPFLTGDAREELPAINESVNFEHLTKAHIERYLTGYGVQFNPHDNRDVLVTLLRAFLGY
;
A
#
# COMPACT_ATOMS: atom_id res chain seq x y z
N MET A 1 97.51 53.50 63.69
CA MET A 1 97.32 54.27 62.45
C MET A 1 96.56 53.35 61.52
N GLU A 2 95.24 53.54 61.52
CA GLU A 2 94.26 52.79 60.76
C GLU A 2 94.39 53.14 59.27
N ILE A 3 94.49 52.14 58.42
CA ILE A 3 94.07 52.20 57.01
C ILE A 3 93.40 50.85 56.75
N SER A 4 92.13 50.76 57.08
CA SER A 4 91.00 50.80 56.14
C SER A 4 90.91 49.58 55.22
N ARG A 5 90.23 48.57 55.78
CA ARG A 5 89.13 47.82 55.17
C ARG A 5 88.53 48.51 53.94
N ALA A 6 88.83 47.96 52.78
CA ALA A 6 87.94 48.00 51.61
C ALA A 6 88.28 46.78 50.75
N GLU A 7 87.75 45.64 51.18
CA GLU A 7 87.42 44.55 50.28
C GLU A 7 86.53 45.14 49.18
N ALA A 8 87.12 45.67 48.12
CA ALA A 8 86.44 45.75 46.84
C ALA A 8 86.47 44.34 46.26
N GLN A 9 85.67 43.45 46.85
CA GLN A 9 84.84 42.57 46.03
C GLN A 9 84.03 43.52 45.17
N THR A 10 84.61 44.00 44.07
CA THR A 10 83.82 44.34 42.90
C THR A 10 83.09 43.04 42.62
N THR A 11 81.85 42.96 43.09
CA THR A 11 80.96 41.86 42.73
C THR A 11 81.09 41.76 41.23
N ASN A 12 81.30 40.54 40.73
CA ASN A 12 81.61 40.24 39.33
C ASN A 12 80.48 40.67 38.35
N GLU A 13 79.53 41.45 38.85
CA GLU A 13 78.25 41.91 38.38
C GLU A 13 78.35 43.26 37.63
N ASP A 14 79.22 44.19 38.08
CA ASP A 14 79.38 45.54 37.46
C ASP A 14 80.43 45.62 36.34
N VAL A 15 80.95 44.47 35.87
CA VAL A 15 81.92 44.42 34.77
C VAL A 15 81.23 44.71 33.44
N GLU A 16 81.64 45.78 32.77
CA GLU A 16 81.27 46.07 31.38
C GLU A 16 82.01 45.13 30.43
N LEU A 17 81.26 44.48 29.53
CA LEU A 17 81.79 43.49 28.60
C LEU A 17 81.91 44.12 27.20
N ASP A 18 83.06 43.96 26.56
CA ASP A 18 83.29 44.38 25.18
C ASP A 18 82.68 43.35 24.22
N LEU A 19 81.35 43.44 24.02
CA LEU A 19 80.58 42.58 23.13
C LEU A 19 80.02 43.38 21.94
N PRO A 20 80.00 42.83 20.73
CA PRO A 20 79.41 43.49 19.57
C PRO A 20 77.87 43.54 19.66
N ASP A 21 77.26 44.58 19.07
CA ASP A 21 75.81 44.87 19.19
C ASP A 21 74.91 43.87 18.45
N ASP A 22 75.45 43.20 17.43
CA ASP A 22 74.75 42.20 16.63
C ASP A 22 74.30 40.98 17.45
N LEU A 23 75.01 40.65 18.53
CA LEU A 23 74.64 39.60 19.48
C LEU A 23 73.31 39.84 20.20
N PHE A 24 72.82 41.08 20.23
CA PHE A 24 71.57 41.43 20.90
C PHE A 24 70.37 41.55 19.93
N THR A 25 70.55 41.16 18.67
CA THR A 25 69.47 41.07 17.67
C THR A 25 68.79 39.71 17.70
N ASN A 26 67.46 39.67 17.70
CA ASN A 26 66.70 38.42 17.67
C ASN A 26 65.32 38.60 17.03
N ASP A 27 64.78 37.50 16.50
CA ASP A 27 63.43 37.46 15.89
C ASP A 27 62.35 37.00 16.88
N VAL A 28 62.70 36.82 18.15
CA VAL A 28 61.75 36.39 19.19
C VAL A 28 61.12 37.56 19.94
N GLY A 29 61.51 38.79 19.63
CA GLY A 29 60.91 40.02 20.18
C GLY A 29 61.38 40.38 21.58
N VAL A 30 62.55 39.91 22.00
CA VAL A 30 63.18 40.33 23.26
C VAL A 30 64.04 41.56 23.00
N ALA A 31 63.78 42.67 23.70
CA ALA A 31 64.55 43.90 23.54
C ALA A 31 66.00 43.74 24.02
N ALA A 32 66.95 44.35 23.30
CA ALA A 32 68.36 44.40 23.67
C ALA A 32 68.57 44.97 25.09
N PRO A 33 69.65 44.58 25.80
CA PRO A 33 69.95 45.15 27.11
C PRO A 33 70.28 46.65 26.98
N GLY A 34 69.93 47.44 28.00
CA GLY A 34 70.16 48.90 27.98
C GLY A 34 71.64 49.29 28.14
N ASP A 35 72.46 48.38 28.66
CA ASP A 35 73.92 48.51 28.77
C ASP A 35 74.59 47.12 28.63
N LYS A 36 75.93 47.11 28.51
CA LYS A 36 76.73 45.88 28.35
C LYS A 36 77.35 45.39 29.66
N ARG A 37 76.74 45.71 30.81
CA ARG A 37 77.17 45.13 32.09
C ARG A 37 76.79 43.67 32.17
N ARG A 38 77.64 42.86 32.82
CA ARG A 38 77.44 41.41 32.94
C ARG A 38 76.05 41.04 33.47
N VAL A 39 75.51 41.75 34.47
CA VAL A 39 74.15 41.50 34.99
C VAL A 39 73.08 41.73 33.94
N SER A 40 73.14 42.84 33.20
CA SER A 40 72.17 43.18 32.15
C SER A 40 72.17 42.16 31.00
N ILE A 41 73.35 41.63 30.66
CA ILE A 41 73.51 40.59 29.65
C ILE A 41 72.94 39.24 30.13
N LEU A 42 73.17 38.88 31.40
CA LEU A 42 72.58 37.66 31.99
C LEU A 42 71.04 37.75 32.09
N ASP A 43 70.50 38.92 32.47
CA ASP A 43 69.05 39.15 32.46
C ASP A 43 68.47 39.09 31.03
N TYR A 44 69.17 39.65 30.04
CA TYR A 44 68.80 39.51 28.64
C TYR A 44 68.77 38.05 28.18
N ASP A 45 69.80 37.25 28.48
CA ASP A 45 69.88 35.82 28.15
C ASP A 45 68.75 35.01 28.80
N GLN A 46 68.44 35.29 30.07
CA GLN A 46 67.32 34.66 30.78
C GLN A 46 65.97 35.01 30.14
N ARG A 47 65.74 36.28 29.78
CA ARG A 47 64.54 36.72 29.06
C ARG A 47 64.43 36.06 27.68
N LEU A 48 65.54 35.95 26.95
CA LEU A 48 65.62 35.27 25.65
C LEU A 48 65.23 33.80 25.78
N THR A 49 65.85 33.09 26.73
CA THR A 49 65.58 31.68 27.02
C THR A 49 64.11 31.44 27.38
N LYS A 50 63.55 32.26 28.27
CA LYS A 50 62.13 32.16 28.67
C LYS A 50 61.21 32.35 27.46
N ASN A 51 61.44 33.37 26.65
CA ASN A 51 60.58 33.67 25.51
C ASN A 51 60.67 32.59 24.42
N ILE A 52 61.86 32.04 24.16
CA ILE A 52 62.04 30.90 23.26
C ILE A 52 61.24 29.68 23.75
N SER A 53 61.27 29.39 25.06
CA SER A 53 60.47 28.31 25.66
C SER A 53 58.96 28.57 25.51
N ASP A 54 58.50 29.78 25.80
CA ASP A 54 57.09 30.16 25.67
C ASP A 54 56.58 30.08 24.22
N LEU A 55 57.38 30.54 23.25
CA LEU A 55 57.08 30.43 21.83
C LEU A 55 57.03 28.97 21.37
N SER A 56 57.95 28.13 21.86
CA SER A 56 57.94 26.69 21.58
C SER A 56 56.65 26.05 22.12
N ALA A 57 56.25 26.35 23.35
CA ALA A 57 55.01 25.85 23.93
C ALA A 57 53.76 26.34 23.16
N ARG A 58 53.75 27.59 22.68
CA ARG A 58 52.68 28.12 21.82
C ARG A 58 52.61 27.38 20.49
N ARG A 59 53.76 27.10 19.86
CA ARG A 59 53.84 26.31 18.63
C ARG A 59 53.25 24.90 18.83
N TYR A 60 53.63 24.21 19.91
CA TYR A 60 53.08 22.89 20.23
C TYR A 60 51.55 22.92 20.40
N ARG A 61 51.00 23.90 21.13
CA ARG A 61 49.55 24.06 21.25
C ARG A 61 48.86 24.35 19.91
N GLY A 62 49.49 25.15 19.05
CA GLY A 62 48.99 25.43 17.70
C GLY A 62 48.95 24.18 16.82
N GLU A 63 49.99 23.36 16.84
CA GLU A 63 50.04 22.10 16.08
C GLU A 63 49.04 21.06 16.62
N ASP A 64 48.83 20.98 17.93
CA ASP A 64 47.77 20.12 18.52
C ASP A 64 46.36 20.57 18.07
N ALA A 65 46.09 21.88 18.07
CA ALA A 65 44.82 22.42 17.57
C ALA A 65 44.62 22.11 16.08
N ARG A 66 45.66 22.26 15.25
CA ARG A 66 45.63 21.89 13.82
C ARG A 66 45.35 20.42 13.61
N LEU A 67 45.97 19.55 14.41
CA LEU A 67 45.74 18.11 14.32
C LEU A 67 44.29 17.75 14.67
N LYS A 68 43.74 18.35 15.73
CA LYS A 68 42.32 18.17 16.11
C LYS A 68 41.38 18.64 15.01
N LEU A 69 41.63 19.79 14.40
CA LEU A 69 40.87 20.30 13.26
C LEU A 69 40.92 19.32 12.07
N ARG A 70 42.11 18.84 11.71
CA ARG A 70 42.28 17.88 10.62
C ARG A 70 41.50 16.59 10.86
N LYS A 71 41.50 16.07 12.10
CA LYS A 71 40.70 14.90 12.48
C LYS A 71 39.21 15.17 12.35
N GLY A 72 38.73 16.34 12.79
CA GLY A 72 37.34 16.75 12.64
C GLY A 72 36.90 16.86 11.18
N MET A 73 37.75 17.42 10.31
CA MET A 73 37.47 17.49 8.87
C MET A 73 37.37 16.11 8.22
N ALA A 74 38.30 15.20 8.55
CA ALA A 74 38.26 13.83 8.04
C ALA A 74 37.00 13.07 8.49
N ALA A 75 36.54 13.30 9.73
CA ALA A 75 35.28 12.75 10.21
C ALA A 75 34.08 13.30 9.42
N LEU A 76 34.06 14.62 9.16
CA LEU A 76 33.01 15.25 8.36
C LEU A 76 32.97 14.70 6.93
N ASP A 77 34.13 14.50 6.30
CA ASP A 77 34.21 13.87 4.97
C ASP A 77 33.61 12.45 5.00
N SER A 78 33.93 11.67 6.02
CA SER A 78 33.37 10.33 6.22
C SER A 78 31.84 10.38 6.39
N ASP A 79 31.33 11.29 7.20
CA ASP A 79 29.89 11.48 7.41
C ASP A 79 29.20 11.85 6.09
N ASN A 80 29.80 12.76 5.30
CA ASN A 80 29.28 13.15 4.00
C ASN A 80 29.23 11.98 3.01
N THR A 81 30.25 11.11 3.00
CA THR A 81 30.21 9.89 2.18
C THR A 81 29.11 8.94 2.62
N THR A 82 28.82 8.86 3.92
CA THR A 82 27.75 8.03 4.48
C THR A 82 26.38 8.59 4.08
N LEU A 83 26.18 9.90 4.17
CA LEU A 83 24.96 10.57 3.72
C LEU A 83 24.68 10.32 2.25
N ASN A 84 25.68 10.47 1.38
CA ASN A 84 25.52 10.19 -0.06
C ASN A 84 25.06 8.74 -0.33
N ARG A 85 25.57 7.77 0.44
CA ARG A 85 25.14 6.35 0.32
C ARG A 85 23.71 6.14 0.79
N ILE A 86 23.30 6.82 1.87
CA ILE A 86 21.92 6.78 2.37
C ILE A 86 20.99 7.38 1.32
N GLU A 87 21.32 8.52 0.73
CA GLU A 87 20.52 9.15 -0.32
C GLU A 87 20.35 8.23 -1.54
N GLN A 88 21.42 7.58 -1.99
CA GLN A 88 21.33 6.61 -3.09
C GLN A 88 20.40 5.45 -2.73
N THR A 89 20.54 4.89 -1.52
CA THR A 89 19.70 3.79 -1.04
C THR A 89 18.22 4.20 -0.99
N LEU A 90 17.93 5.41 -0.52
CA LEU A 90 16.57 5.95 -0.48
C LEU A 90 15.96 6.10 -1.88
N ARG A 91 16.74 6.58 -2.86
CA ARG A 91 16.29 6.67 -4.27
C ARG A 91 15.95 5.30 -4.84
N GLU A 92 16.80 4.30 -4.58
CA GLU A 92 16.56 2.92 -5.02
C GLU A 92 15.31 2.32 -4.36
N MET A 93 15.10 2.56 -3.06
CA MET A 93 13.90 2.16 -2.35
C MET A 93 12.65 2.81 -2.92
N ASN A 94 12.70 4.12 -3.20
CA ASN A 94 11.56 4.84 -3.78
C ASN A 94 11.17 4.28 -5.14
N SER A 95 12.14 3.99 -6.02
CA SER A 95 11.89 3.37 -7.33
C SER A 95 11.24 1.98 -7.21
N LYS A 96 11.65 1.18 -6.22
CA LYS A 96 11.03 -0.12 -5.93
C LYS A 96 9.59 0.03 -5.44
N LEU A 97 9.30 1.04 -4.61
CA LEU A 97 7.95 1.33 -4.13
C LEU A 97 7.02 1.75 -5.28
N GLU A 98 7.46 2.62 -6.19
CA GLU A 98 6.69 3.00 -7.39
C GLU A 98 6.37 1.77 -8.26
N THR A 99 7.36 0.89 -8.45
CA THR A 99 7.17 -0.37 -9.18
C THR A 99 6.17 -1.30 -8.48
N LEU A 100 6.16 -1.33 -7.14
CA LEU A 100 5.19 -2.11 -6.39
C LEU A 100 3.78 -1.51 -6.51
N ASN A 101 3.66 -0.18 -6.43
CA ASN A 101 2.38 0.52 -6.51
C ASN A 101 1.67 0.24 -7.85
N THR A 102 2.40 0.38 -8.95
CA THR A 102 1.90 0.04 -10.31
C THR A 102 1.46 -1.41 -10.45
N LYS A 103 2.14 -2.36 -9.79
CA LYS A 103 1.73 -3.77 -9.75
C LYS A 103 0.44 -3.99 -8.97
N VAL A 104 0.25 -3.27 -7.86
CA VAL A 104 -0.97 -3.31 -7.06
C VAL A 104 -2.16 -2.79 -7.86
N GLU A 105 -2.03 -1.62 -8.50
CA GLU A 105 -3.07 -1.06 -9.38
C GLU A 105 -3.46 -2.03 -10.52
N THR A 106 -2.47 -2.73 -11.09
CA THR A 106 -2.70 -3.77 -12.10
C THR A 106 -3.45 -4.98 -11.54
N LEU A 107 -3.25 -5.32 -10.27
CA LEU A 107 -3.99 -6.41 -9.62
C LEU A 107 -5.42 -5.99 -9.31
N ASP A 108 -5.63 -4.77 -8.82
CA ASP A 108 -6.97 -4.24 -8.51
C ASP A 108 -7.87 -4.26 -9.75
N THR A 109 -7.37 -3.76 -10.90
CA THR A 109 -8.11 -3.80 -12.17
C THR A 109 -8.44 -5.23 -12.64
N LYS A 110 -7.56 -6.20 -12.37
CA LYS A 110 -7.84 -7.62 -12.68
C LYS A 110 -8.91 -8.21 -11.77
N VAL A 111 -8.94 -7.82 -10.49
CA VAL A 111 -9.98 -8.23 -9.53
C VAL A 111 -11.34 -7.69 -9.96
N GLU A 112 -11.44 -6.39 -10.27
CA GLU A 112 -12.70 -5.79 -10.79
C GLU A 112 -13.20 -6.50 -12.06
N THR A 113 -12.28 -6.87 -12.96
CA THR A 113 -12.61 -7.63 -14.17
C THR A 113 -13.11 -9.06 -13.85
N LEU A 114 -12.62 -9.67 -12.78
CA LEU A 114 -13.11 -10.99 -12.34
C LEU A 114 -14.48 -10.87 -11.67
N ASP A 115 -14.70 -9.85 -10.85
CA ASP A 115 -15.99 -9.61 -10.18
C ASP A 115 -17.12 -9.44 -11.21
N THR A 116 -16.91 -8.60 -12.22
CA THR A 116 -17.90 -8.41 -13.31
C THR A 116 -18.19 -9.70 -14.10
N LYS A 117 -17.18 -10.56 -14.29
CA LYS A 117 -17.37 -11.88 -14.92
C LYS A 117 -18.20 -12.81 -14.03
N VAL A 118 -17.96 -12.80 -12.73
CA VAL A 118 -18.73 -13.60 -11.76
C VAL A 118 -20.18 -13.14 -11.72
N GLU A 119 -20.45 -11.83 -11.68
CA GLU A 119 -21.81 -11.29 -11.76
C GLU A 119 -22.52 -11.75 -13.04
N THR A 120 -21.85 -11.65 -14.19
CA THR A 120 -22.40 -12.11 -15.48
C THR A 120 -22.73 -13.61 -15.46
N LEU A 121 -21.88 -14.43 -14.85
CA LEU A 121 -22.13 -15.87 -14.70
C LEU A 121 -23.31 -16.15 -13.76
N ASN A 122 -23.46 -15.40 -12.68
CA ASN A 122 -24.58 -15.54 -11.76
C ASN A 122 -25.91 -15.23 -12.47
N THR A 123 -26.01 -14.14 -13.24
CA THR A 123 -27.22 -13.82 -14.01
C THR A 123 -27.56 -14.93 -15.01
N LYS A 124 -26.56 -15.47 -15.72
CA LYS A 124 -26.77 -16.60 -16.65
C LYS A 124 -27.28 -17.84 -15.92
N LEU A 125 -26.78 -18.11 -14.72
CA LEU A 125 -27.21 -19.25 -13.91
C LEU A 125 -28.65 -19.08 -13.43
N GLU A 126 -29.06 -17.88 -13.04
CA GLU A 126 -30.44 -17.56 -12.67
C GLU A 126 -31.41 -17.75 -13.85
N THR A 127 -31.02 -17.28 -15.05
CA THR A 127 -31.79 -17.53 -16.27
C THR A 127 -31.92 -19.03 -16.53
N LEU A 128 -30.81 -19.78 -16.50
CA LEU A 128 -30.84 -21.22 -16.72
C LEU A 128 -31.71 -21.95 -15.68
N ASN A 129 -31.66 -21.53 -14.42
CA ASN A 129 -32.48 -22.12 -13.37
C ASN A 129 -33.98 -21.86 -13.61
N THR A 130 -34.33 -20.69 -14.12
CA THR A 130 -35.70 -20.34 -14.54
C THR A 130 -36.15 -21.22 -15.71
N ASP A 131 -35.31 -21.35 -16.74
CA ASP A 131 -35.59 -22.17 -17.93
C ASP A 131 -35.78 -23.65 -17.57
N VAL A 132 -34.91 -24.20 -16.73
CA VAL A 132 -35.01 -25.58 -16.24
C VAL A 132 -36.28 -25.79 -15.41
N SER A 133 -36.67 -24.80 -14.60
CA SER A 133 -37.91 -24.86 -13.82
C SER A 133 -39.14 -24.85 -14.72
N ALA A 134 -39.17 -23.99 -15.75
CA ALA A 134 -40.23 -23.95 -16.74
C ALA A 134 -40.35 -25.28 -17.50
N MET A 135 -39.22 -25.81 -17.99
CA MET A 135 -39.17 -27.10 -18.69
C MET A 135 -39.64 -28.26 -17.80
N ARG A 136 -39.31 -28.24 -16.51
CA ARG A 136 -39.80 -29.24 -15.56
C ARG A 136 -41.33 -29.21 -15.46
N THR A 137 -41.94 -28.04 -15.36
CA THR A 137 -43.39 -27.88 -15.27
C THR A 137 -44.08 -28.31 -16.56
N GLU A 138 -43.52 -27.95 -17.73
CA GLU A 138 -43.99 -28.41 -19.04
C GLU A 138 -43.96 -29.94 -19.16
N MET A 139 -42.85 -30.56 -18.76
CA MET A 139 -42.71 -32.01 -18.77
C MET A 139 -43.73 -32.69 -17.83
N GLN A 140 -43.96 -32.12 -16.64
CA GLN A 140 -44.98 -32.60 -15.70
C GLN A 140 -46.39 -32.52 -16.30
N LEU A 141 -46.72 -31.43 -17.01
CA LEU A 141 -48.00 -31.28 -17.70
C LEU A 141 -48.19 -32.38 -18.76
N HIS A 142 -47.23 -32.53 -19.68
CA HIS A 142 -47.33 -33.51 -20.76
C HIS A 142 -47.38 -34.94 -20.25
N PHE A 143 -46.58 -35.27 -19.23
CA PHE A 143 -46.64 -36.57 -18.57
C PHE A 143 -48.02 -36.80 -17.92
N GLY A 144 -48.52 -35.81 -17.18
CA GLY A 144 -49.81 -35.89 -16.52
C GLY A 144 -50.97 -36.09 -17.50
N ILE A 145 -50.98 -35.38 -18.64
CA ILE A 145 -52.01 -35.55 -19.69
C ILE A 145 -51.97 -36.98 -20.22
N SER A 146 -50.77 -37.48 -20.56
CA SER A 146 -50.58 -38.83 -21.09
C SER A 146 -51.03 -39.90 -20.09
N GLU A 147 -50.70 -39.71 -18.83
CA GLU A 147 -51.08 -40.61 -17.74
C GLU A 147 -52.59 -40.56 -17.46
N ASN A 148 -53.22 -39.40 -17.57
CA ASN A 148 -54.67 -39.25 -17.43
C ASN A 148 -55.44 -39.95 -18.54
N ILE A 149 -54.95 -39.94 -19.79
CA ILE A 149 -55.52 -40.74 -20.88
C ILE A 149 -55.51 -42.23 -20.52
N ARG A 150 -54.40 -42.72 -19.94
CA ARG A 150 -54.27 -44.12 -19.50
C ARG A 150 -55.21 -44.45 -18.34
N ARG A 151 -55.29 -43.57 -17.34
CA ARG A 151 -56.15 -43.72 -16.15
C ARG A 151 -57.62 -43.76 -16.50
N ARG A 152 -58.08 -42.89 -17.40
CA ARG A 152 -59.46 -42.90 -17.92
C ARG A 152 -59.83 -44.26 -18.52
N LYS A 153 -58.95 -44.85 -19.34
CA LYS A 153 -59.17 -46.18 -19.94
C LYS A 153 -59.22 -47.31 -18.90
N ALA A 154 -58.57 -47.11 -17.76
CA ALA A 154 -58.51 -48.06 -16.66
C ALA A 154 -59.56 -47.79 -15.56
N ASN A 155 -60.45 -46.81 -15.74
CA ASN A 155 -61.39 -46.33 -14.70
C ASN A 155 -60.70 -45.96 -13.38
N LEU A 156 -59.52 -45.33 -13.47
CA LEU A 156 -58.77 -44.80 -12.33
C LEU A 156 -58.98 -43.29 -12.20
N GLU A 157 -58.87 -42.79 -10.97
CA GLU A 157 -58.87 -41.36 -10.68
C GLU A 157 -57.74 -40.63 -11.43
N GLN A 158 -58.09 -39.50 -12.03
CA GLN A 158 -57.17 -38.70 -12.84
C GLN A 158 -56.26 -37.85 -11.95
N LEU A 159 -55.02 -37.67 -12.37
CA LEU A 159 -54.05 -36.80 -11.74
C LEU A 159 -54.38 -35.34 -12.00
N GLU A 160 -54.10 -34.50 -11.01
CA GLU A 160 -54.03 -33.06 -11.23
C GLU A 160 -52.86 -32.73 -12.15
N LEU A 161 -53.10 -31.78 -13.04
CA LEU A 161 -52.09 -31.26 -13.96
C LEU A 161 -51.54 -29.95 -13.40
N PRO A 162 -50.27 -29.57 -13.65
CA PRO A 162 -49.81 -28.23 -13.35
C PRO A 162 -50.35 -27.21 -14.39
N PHE A 163 -50.34 -25.93 -14.04
CA PHE A 163 -50.39 -24.85 -15.03
C PHE A 163 -48.97 -24.39 -15.37
N LEU A 164 -48.76 -24.05 -16.64
CA LEU A 164 -47.54 -23.44 -17.16
C LEU A 164 -47.51 -21.94 -16.86
N THR A 165 -48.67 -21.29 -16.82
CA THR A 165 -48.79 -19.85 -16.57
C THR A 165 -49.87 -19.53 -15.55
N GLY A 166 -49.61 -18.51 -14.72
CA GLY A 166 -50.54 -17.99 -13.72
C GLY A 166 -50.57 -18.78 -12.41
N ASP A 167 -50.64 -18.06 -11.30
CA ASP A 167 -50.87 -18.60 -9.97
C ASP A 167 -52.36 -18.59 -9.67
N ALA A 168 -52.94 -19.79 -9.50
CA ALA A 168 -54.23 -20.10 -8.85
C ALA A 168 -55.19 -20.90 -9.75
N ARG A 169 -55.04 -22.22 -9.63
CA ARG A 169 -56.11 -23.20 -9.87
C ARG A 169 -57.15 -23.25 -8.76
N GLU A 170 -56.88 -22.64 -7.60
CA GLU A 170 -57.72 -22.76 -6.39
C GLU A 170 -59.20 -22.39 -6.63
N GLU A 171 -59.47 -21.57 -7.66
CA GLU A 171 -60.83 -21.14 -8.03
C GLU A 171 -61.43 -21.89 -9.22
N LEU A 172 -60.73 -22.86 -9.83
CA LEU A 172 -61.20 -23.57 -11.02
C LEU A 172 -61.78 -24.94 -10.67
N PRO A 173 -62.97 -25.31 -11.21
CA PRO A 173 -63.54 -26.64 -11.00
C PRO A 173 -62.66 -27.73 -11.60
N ALA A 174 -62.34 -28.78 -10.84
CA ALA A 174 -61.48 -29.87 -11.29
C ALA A 174 -62.05 -30.61 -12.52
N ILE A 175 -61.18 -30.97 -13.47
CA ILE A 175 -61.54 -31.69 -14.70
C ILE A 175 -61.12 -33.16 -14.58
N ASN A 176 -61.91 -33.92 -13.82
CA ASN A 176 -61.61 -35.32 -13.49
C ASN A 176 -62.47 -36.32 -14.28
N GLU A 177 -63.47 -35.84 -15.03
CA GLU A 177 -64.39 -36.63 -15.84
C GLU A 177 -64.85 -35.85 -17.09
N SER A 178 -65.35 -36.56 -18.11
CA SER A 178 -65.82 -35.96 -19.37
C SER A 178 -67.09 -35.11 -19.22
N VAL A 179 -67.88 -35.33 -18.16
CA VAL A 179 -69.06 -34.55 -17.81
C VAL A 179 -68.67 -33.19 -17.20
N ASN A 180 -67.50 -33.08 -16.57
CA ASN A 180 -67.09 -31.85 -15.87
C ASN A 180 -67.01 -30.63 -16.81
N PHE A 181 -66.76 -30.84 -18.10
CA PHE A 181 -66.72 -29.79 -19.11
C PHE A 181 -68.07 -29.09 -19.32
N GLU A 182 -69.20 -29.74 -19.05
CA GLU A 182 -70.54 -29.16 -19.22
C GLU A 182 -70.82 -28.05 -18.20
N HIS A 183 -70.16 -28.12 -17.04
CA HIS A 183 -70.33 -27.15 -15.94
C HIS A 183 -69.32 -26.01 -15.96
N LEU A 184 -68.32 -26.06 -16.86
CA LEU A 184 -67.36 -24.97 -16.99
C LEU A 184 -67.98 -23.76 -17.70
N THR A 185 -67.82 -22.57 -17.13
CA THR A 185 -68.14 -21.31 -17.83
C THR A 185 -67.11 -21.04 -18.92
N LYS A 186 -67.44 -20.15 -19.87
CA LYS A 186 -66.47 -19.70 -20.88
C LYS A 186 -65.18 -19.19 -20.23
N ALA A 187 -65.31 -18.36 -19.19
CA ALA A 187 -64.17 -17.82 -18.44
C ALA A 187 -63.32 -18.91 -17.76
N HIS A 188 -63.93 -19.96 -17.22
CA HIS A 188 -63.16 -21.09 -16.68
C HIS A 188 -62.33 -21.78 -17.77
N ILE A 189 -62.91 -22.00 -18.95
CA ILE A 189 -62.23 -22.65 -20.07
C ILE A 189 -61.07 -21.78 -20.57
N GLU A 190 -61.28 -20.48 -20.71
CA GLU A 190 -60.23 -19.52 -21.09
C GLU A 190 -59.08 -19.51 -20.07
N ARG A 191 -59.37 -19.55 -18.76
CA ARG A 191 -58.35 -19.68 -17.70
C ARG A 191 -57.60 -21.02 -17.80
N TYR A 192 -58.29 -22.12 -18.06
CA TYR A 192 -57.66 -23.43 -18.27
C TYR A 192 -56.73 -23.43 -19.49
N LEU A 193 -57.20 -22.95 -20.64
CA LEU A 193 -56.42 -22.86 -21.87
C LEU A 193 -55.20 -21.95 -21.68
N THR A 194 -55.39 -20.79 -21.04
CA THR A 194 -54.30 -19.87 -20.69
C THR A 194 -53.28 -20.55 -19.77
N GLY A 195 -53.76 -21.16 -18.68
CA GLY A 195 -52.91 -21.85 -17.70
C GLY A 195 -52.11 -23.00 -18.32
N TYR A 196 -52.66 -23.70 -19.30
CA TYR A 196 -51.96 -24.75 -20.05
C TYR A 196 -51.11 -24.25 -21.22
N GLY A 197 -51.06 -22.94 -21.48
CA GLY A 197 -50.32 -22.38 -22.62
C GLY A 197 -50.94 -22.71 -23.99
N VAL A 198 -52.22 -23.05 -24.05
CA VAL A 198 -52.94 -23.36 -25.29
C VAL A 198 -53.43 -22.06 -25.93
N GLN A 199 -53.05 -21.82 -27.18
CA GLN A 199 -53.54 -20.66 -27.94
C GLN A 199 -55.01 -20.85 -28.34
N PHE A 200 -55.83 -19.82 -28.13
CA PHE A 200 -57.24 -19.78 -28.52
C PHE A 200 -57.64 -18.35 -28.89
N ASN A 201 -58.75 -18.20 -29.63
CA ASN A 201 -59.33 -16.89 -29.89
C ASN A 201 -60.35 -16.55 -28.80
N PRO A 202 -60.18 -15.45 -28.02
CA PRO A 202 -61.11 -15.06 -26.96
C PRO A 202 -62.52 -14.75 -27.46
N HIS A 203 -62.70 -14.52 -28.76
CA HIS A 203 -64.01 -14.29 -29.37
C HIS A 203 -64.74 -15.56 -29.75
N ASP A 204 -64.08 -16.72 -29.73
CA ASP A 204 -64.74 -18.00 -30.00
C ASP A 204 -65.83 -18.26 -28.96
N ASN A 205 -66.88 -18.97 -29.38
CA ASN A 205 -67.94 -19.36 -28.47
C ASN A 205 -67.46 -20.47 -27.51
N ARG A 206 -68.22 -20.69 -26.44
CA ARG A 206 -67.88 -21.66 -25.40
C ARG A 206 -67.65 -23.06 -25.96
N ASP A 207 -68.45 -23.53 -26.90
CA ASP A 207 -68.40 -24.91 -27.38
C ASP A 207 -67.15 -25.18 -28.23
N VAL A 208 -66.71 -24.18 -29.01
CA VAL A 208 -65.42 -24.21 -29.71
C VAL A 208 -64.28 -24.33 -28.71
N LEU A 209 -64.29 -23.51 -27.66
CA LEU A 209 -63.25 -23.53 -26.61
C LEU A 209 -63.26 -24.84 -25.79
N VAL A 210 -64.43 -25.40 -25.48
CA VAL A 210 -64.55 -26.72 -24.83
C VAL A 210 -63.94 -27.80 -25.71
N THR A 211 -64.24 -27.78 -27.01
CA THR A 211 -63.70 -28.76 -27.96
C THR A 211 -62.18 -28.71 -27.99
N LEU A 212 -61.61 -27.50 -28.01
CA LEU A 212 -60.17 -27.28 -27.95
C LEU A 212 -59.56 -27.80 -26.64
N LEU A 213 -60.16 -27.47 -25.49
CA LEU A 213 -59.68 -27.93 -24.19
C LEU A 213 -59.75 -29.46 -24.04
N ARG A 214 -60.84 -30.09 -24.52
CA ARG A 214 -60.99 -31.55 -24.55
C ARG A 214 -59.90 -32.20 -25.38
N ALA A 215 -59.67 -31.69 -26.60
CA ALA A 215 -58.64 -32.19 -27.50
C ALA A 215 -57.25 -32.09 -26.86
N PHE A 216 -56.92 -30.96 -26.23
CA PHE A 216 -55.64 -30.77 -25.54
C PHE A 216 -55.44 -31.76 -24.37
N LEU A 217 -56.50 -31.97 -23.57
CA LEU A 217 -56.47 -32.89 -22.42
C LEU A 217 -56.62 -34.38 -22.81
N GLY A 218 -56.82 -34.68 -24.09
CA GLY A 218 -56.99 -36.04 -24.63
C GLY A 218 -58.32 -36.71 -24.26
N TYR A 219 -59.40 -35.93 -24.18
CA TYR A 219 -60.78 -36.41 -24.00
C TYR A 219 -61.48 -36.66 -25.34
#